data_AF-A0A6I5CGD6-F1
#
_entry.id   AF-A0A6I5CGD6-F1
#
_cell.length_a   1.000
_cell.length_b   1.000
_cell.length_c   1.000
_cell.angle_alpha   90.00
_cell.angle_beta   90.00
_cell.angle_gamma   90.00
#
_symmetry.space_group_name_H-M   'P 1'
#
loop_
_entity.id
_entity.type
_entity.pdbx_description
1 polymer ?
#
loop_
_entity_poly.entity_id
_entity_poly.type
_entity_poly.pdbx_seq_one_letter_code
_entity_poly.pdbx_strand_id
1 'polypeptide(L)' 'RLRAAAAGVPRAVRHEPDAVADHVLRTVLPDGLDVTDGMEDVVLLAARFE' A
#
# COMPACT_ATOMS: atom_id res chain seq x y z
N ARG A 1 2.61 7.15 8.54
CA ARG A 1 1.39 6.41 8.11
C ARG A 1 1.75 5.21 7.25
N LEU A 2 2.48 5.39 6.15
CA LEU A 2 3.03 4.30 5.33
C LEU A 2 3.69 3.16 6.12
N ARG A 3 4.66 3.46 7.00
CA ARG A 3 5.32 2.43 7.83
C ARG A 3 4.35 1.61 8.69
N ALA A 4 3.32 2.25 9.26
CA ALA A 4 2.32 1.57 10.07
C ALA A 4 1.40 0.69 9.21
N ALA A 5 1.01 1.18 8.02
CA ALA A 5 0.27 0.40 7.03
C ALA A 5 1.06 -0.84 6.57
N ALA A 6 2.35 -0.67 6.25
CA ALA A 6 3.22 -1.77 5.86
C ALA A 6 3.40 -2.80 7.00
N ALA A 7 3.48 -2.35 8.25
CA ALA A 7 3.56 -3.23 9.41
C ALA A 7 2.25 -4.01 9.67
N GLY A 8 1.11 -3.46 9.25
CA GLY A 8 -0.23 -4.05 9.41
C GLY A 8 -0.58 -5.16 8.42
N VAL A 9 0.25 -5.37 7.39
CA VAL A 9 -0.02 -6.37 6.34
C VAL A 9 -0.17 -7.78 6.94
N PRO A 10 -1.30 -8.47 6.67
CA PRO A 10 -1.52 -9.84 7.15
C PRO A 10 -0.44 -10.79 6.67
N ARG A 11 0.04 -11.69 7.55
CA ARG A 11 1.13 -12.62 7.23
C ARG A 11 0.84 -13.48 6.00
N ALA A 12 -0.41 -13.87 5.80
CA ALA A 12 -0.84 -14.72 4.70
C ALA A 12 -0.58 -14.11 3.31
N VAL A 13 -0.59 -12.79 3.17
CA VAL A 13 -0.48 -12.10 1.87
C VAL A 13 0.90 -11.45 1.64
N ARG A 14 1.83 -11.53 2.61
CA ARG A 14 3.17 -10.92 2.49
C ARG A 14 4.02 -11.48 1.36
N HIS A 15 3.63 -12.65 0.86
CA HIS A 15 4.28 -13.36 -0.23
C HIS A 15 3.83 -12.89 -1.61
N GLU A 16 2.78 -12.07 -1.68
CA GLU A 16 2.15 -11.56 -2.90
C GLU A 16 2.37 -10.04 -2.96
N PRO A 17 3.36 -9.55 -3.73
CA PRO A 17 3.71 -8.12 -3.77
C PRO A 17 2.52 -7.21 -4.09
N ASP A 18 1.65 -7.64 -5.00
CA ASP A 18 0.46 -6.89 -5.41
C ASP A 18 -0.52 -6.72 -4.24
N ALA A 19 -0.73 -7.78 -3.45
CA ALA A 19 -1.61 -7.74 -2.28
C ALA A 19 -1.03 -6.85 -1.16
N VAL A 20 0.30 -6.83 -1.02
CA VAL A 20 0.98 -5.90 -0.11
C VAL A 20 0.77 -4.45 -0.55
N ALA A 21 0.94 -4.17 -1.85
CA ALA A 21 0.76 -2.83 -2.40
C ALA A 21 -0.69 -2.33 -2.23
N ASP A 22 -1.67 -3.16 -2.58
CA ASP A 22 -3.10 -2.82 -2.43
C ASP A 22 -3.48 -2.54 -0.97
N HIS A 23 -3.02 -3.38 -0.04
CA HIS A 23 -3.26 -3.17 1.39
C HIS A 23 -2.70 -1.82 1.87
N VAL A 24 -1.45 -1.53 1.50
CA VAL A 24 -0.77 -0.30 1.91
C VAL A 24 -1.48 0.92 1.32
N LEU A 25 -1.80 0.90 0.02
CA LEU A 25 -2.48 1.99 -0.66
C LEU A 25 -3.86 2.29 -0.07
N ARG A 26 -4.70 1.27 0.14
CA ARG A 26 -6.03 1.44 0.77
C ARG A 26 -5.95 1.95 2.21
N THR A 27 -4.90 1.59 2.93
CA THR A 27 -4.70 2.02 4.33
C THR A 27 -4.19 3.46 4.42
N VAL A 28 -3.33 3.90 3.49
CA VAL A 28 -2.78 5.26 3.50
C VAL A 28 -3.66 6.27 2.78
N LEU A 29 -4.52 5.82 1.86
CA LEU A 29 -5.50 6.61 1.09
C LEU A 29 -6.93 6.04 1.29
N PRO A 30 -7.49 6.17 2.50
CA PRO A 30 -8.77 5.56 2.84
C PRO A 30 -9.97 6.15 2.07
N ASP A 31 -9.85 7.40 1.63
CA ASP A 31 -10.90 8.10 0.86
C ASP A 31 -10.87 7.75 -0.63
N GLY A 32 -9.92 6.91 -1.07
CA GLY A 32 -9.80 6.41 -2.43
C GLY A 32 -8.57 6.97 -3.17
N LEU A 33 -8.11 6.21 -4.16
CA LEU A 33 -6.94 6.55 -4.99
C LEU A 33 -7.16 7.78 -5.88
N ASP A 34 -8.42 8.09 -6.21
CA ASP A 34 -8.82 9.22 -7.06
C ASP A 34 -9.27 10.45 -6.26
N VAL A 35 -9.33 10.36 -4.92
CA VAL A 35 -9.88 11.40 -4.03
C VAL A 35 -8.78 12.09 -3.23
N THR A 36 -7.52 11.90 -3.60
CA THR A 36 -6.44 12.71 -3.03
C THR A 36 -6.55 14.11 -3.58
N ASP A 37 -7.00 15.04 -2.75
CA ASP A 37 -7.02 16.50 -3.00
C ASP A 37 -5.59 17.11 -3.13
N GLY A 38 -4.60 16.28 -3.46
CA GLY A 38 -3.17 16.58 -3.47
C GLY A 38 -2.63 16.70 -4.89
N MET A 39 -1.70 17.63 -5.07
CA MET A 39 -1.06 17.95 -6.35
C MET A 39 0.00 16.92 -6.82
N GLU A 40 0.16 15.80 -6.10
CA GLU A 40 1.29 14.87 -6.27
C GLU A 40 0.81 13.43 -6.52
N ASP A 41 1.28 12.85 -7.62
CA ASP A 41 1.07 11.43 -7.94
C ASP A 41 1.92 10.53 -7.02
N VAL A 42 1.28 9.52 -6.44
CA VAL A 42 1.96 8.54 -5.57
C VAL A 42 2.07 7.20 -6.28
N VAL A 43 3.29 6.70 -6.41
CA VAL A 43 3.58 5.36 -6.94
C VAL A 43 4.16 4.49 -5.83
N LEU A 44 3.65 3.26 -5.70
CA LEU A 44 4.19 2.25 -4.80
C LEU A 44 4.72 1.06 -5.60
N LEU A 45 5.97 0.68 -5.33
CA LEU A 45 6.59 -0.51 -5.88
C LEU A 45 6.77 -1.54 -4.77
N ALA A 46 6.22 -2.73 -4.97
CA ALA A 46 6.41 -3.88 -4.11
C ALA A 46 7.17 -4.96 -4.89
N ALA A 47 8.24 -5.48 -4.29
CA ALA A 47 8.99 -6.60 -4.81
C ALA A 47 9.23 -7.59 -3.68
N ARG A 48 9.08 -8.87 -4.01
CA ARG A 48 9.51 -9.97 -3.14
C ARG A 48 10.83 -10.49 -3.67
N PHE A 49 11.75 -10.77 -2.75
CA PHE A 49 13.01 -11.44 -3.01
C PHE A 49 12.94 -12.84 -2.40
N GLU A 50 13.55 -13.82 -3.07
CA GLU A 50 13.76 -15.18 -2.52
C GLU A 50 15.06 -15.25 -1.71
#